data_AF-A0A920AQ80-F1
#
_entry.id   AF-A0A920AQ80-F1
#
_cell.length_a   1.000
_cell.length_b   1.000
_cell.length_c   1.000
_cell.angle_alpha   90.00
_cell.angle_beta   90.00
_cell.angle_gamma   90.00
#
_symmetry.space_group_name_H-M   'P 1'
#
loop_
_entity.id
_entity.type
_entity.pdbx_description
1 polymer ?
#
loop_
_entity_poly.entity_id
_entity_poly.type
_entity_poly.pdbx_seq_one_letter_code
_entity_poly.pdbx_strand_id
1 'polypeptide(L)' 'MRTLFDHKNLNEQVPEFKNLNPTAENIAVVIWDKLRPHISSDKQLEVTLYETPRNYVNYKG' A
#
# COMPACT_ATOMS: atom_id res chain seq x y z
N MET A 1 3.28 17.64 5.40
CA MET A 1 3.33 16.22 5.84
C MET A 1 3.86 15.41 4.67
N ARG A 2 5.13 15.01 4.70
CA ARG A 2 5.73 14.25 3.59
C ARG A 2 5.27 12.80 3.75
N THR A 3 4.58 12.26 2.74
CA THR A 3 3.90 10.96 2.86
C THR A 3 4.90 9.80 2.82
N LEU A 4 4.45 8.60 3.21
CA LEU A 4 5.28 7.40 3.31
C LEU A 4 5.88 6.97 1.97
N PHE A 5 5.18 7.20 0.85
CA PHE A 5 5.53 6.66 -0.47
C PHE A 5 5.78 7.73 -1.54
N ASP A 6 5.27 8.97 -1.37
CA ASP A 6 5.36 10.02 -2.39
C ASP A 6 6.79 10.47 -2.67
N HIS A 7 7.14 10.61 -3.94
CA HIS A 7 8.47 10.97 -4.42
C HIS A 7 9.63 10.13 -3.83
N LYS A 8 9.43 8.81 -3.68
CA LYS A 8 10.46 7.87 -3.20
C LYS A 8 10.71 6.71 -4.15
N ASN A 9 11.97 6.28 -4.22
CA ASN A 9 12.33 4.93 -4.65
C ASN A 9 11.92 3.95 -3.54
N LEU A 10 10.93 3.11 -3.83
CA LEU A 10 10.34 2.21 -2.84
C LEU A 10 11.37 1.21 -2.31
N ASN A 11 12.19 0.60 -3.18
CA ASN A 11 13.18 -0.41 -2.78
C ASN A 11 14.26 0.16 -1.84
N GLU A 12 14.68 1.41 -2.06
CA GLU A 12 15.79 2.00 -1.32
C GLU A 12 15.33 2.79 -0.08
N GLN A 13 14.19 3.47 -0.18
CA GLN A 13 13.79 4.51 0.77
C GLN A 13 12.58 4.12 1.64
N VAL A 14 11.94 2.99 1.36
CA VAL A 14 10.75 2.52 2.10
C VAL A 14 11.08 1.18 2.75
N PRO A 15 11.22 1.13 4.09
CA PRO A 15 11.66 -0.07 4.80
C PRO A 15 10.89 -1.35 4.47
N GLU A 16 9.59 -1.22 4.21
CA GLU A 16 8.69 -2.33 3.87
C GLU A 16 9.07 -3.03 2.57
N PHE A 17 9.73 -2.34 1.64
CA PHE A 17 10.12 -2.87 0.33
C PHE A 17 11.61 -3.23 0.22
N LYS A 18 12.38 -3.19 1.31
CA LYS A 18 13.80 -3.57 1.27
C LYS A 18 14.04 -5.00 0.81
N ASN A 19 13.15 -5.92 1.20
CA ASN A 19 13.21 -7.35 0.87
C ASN A 19 11.89 -7.82 0.22
N LEU A 20 11.06 -6.88 -0.24
CA LEU A 20 9.75 -7.15 -0.84
C LEU A 20 9.65 -6.37 -2.15
N ASN A 21 9.46 -7.06 -3.26
CA ASN A 21 9.33 -6.42 -4.57
C ASN A 21 8.09 -5.49 -4.58
N PRO A 22 8.22 -4.18 -4.87
CA PRO A 22 7.11 -3.23 -4.81
C PRO A 22 6.19 -3.34 -6.03
N THR A 23 5.59 -4.51 -6.23
CA THR A 23 4.50 -4.68 -7.20
C THR A 23 3.24 -3.95 -6.70
N ALA A 24 2.30 -3.65 -7.60
CA ALA A 24 1.04 -2.99 -7.21
C ALA A 24 0.29 -3.77 -6.12
N GLU A 25 0.34 -5.11 -6.15
CA GLU A 25 -0.24 -5.99 -5.14
C GLU A 25 0.43 -5.81 -3.78
N ASN A 26 1.76 -5.89 -3.73
CA ASN A 26 2.50 -5.73 -2.48
C ASN A 26 2.35 -4.31 -1.90
N ILE A 27 2.26 -3.30 -2.75
CA ILE A 27 1.99 -1.93 -2.30
C ILE A 27 0.59 -1.82 -1.70
N ALA A 28 -0.43 -2.42 -2.32
CA ALA A 28 -1.79 -2.43 -1.79
C ALA A 28 -1.88 -3.14 -0.42
N VAL A 29 -1.17 -4.27 -0.25
CA VAL A 29 -1.06 -4.99 1.03
C VAL A 29 -0.42 -4.11 2.10
N VAL A 30 0.75 -3.51 1.81
CA VAL A 30 1.46 -2.64 2.77
C VAL A 30 0.62 -1.42 3.16
N ILE A 31 -0.11 -0.82 2.21
CA ILE A 31 -1.06 0.28 2.52
C ILE A 31 -2.15 -0.23 3.46
N TRP A 32 -2.76 -1.37 3.16
CA TRP A 32 -3.84 -1.93 3.96
C TRP A 32 -3.37 -2.26 5.38
N ASP A 33 -2.22 -2.91 5.53
CA ASP A 33 -1.64 -3.26 6.84
C ASP A 33 -1.36 -2.03 7.69
N LYS A 34 -0.92 -0.93 7.06
CA LYS A 34 -0.71 0.35 7.74
C LYS A 34 -2.02 1.01 8.15
N LEU A 35 -3.09 0.87 7.38
CA LEU A 35 -4.39 1.48 7.67
C LEU A 35 -5.21 0.66 8.67
N ARG A 36 -5.11 -0.68 8.64
CA ARG A 36 -5.96 -1.60 9.41
C ARG A 36 -6.00 -1.31 10.93
N PRO A 37 -4.88 -0.99 11.62
CA PRO A 37 -4.90 -0.67 13.04
C PRO A 37 -5.61 0.66 13.38
N HIS A 38 -5.79 1.54 12.39
CA HIS A 38 -6.44 2.84 12.56
C HIS A 38 -7.92 2.83 12.22
N ILE A 39 -8.45 1.68 11.78
CA ILE A 39 -9.85 1.49 11.42
C ILE A 39 -10.46 0.52 12.41
N SER A 40 -11.60 0.87 12.98
CA SER A 40 -12.34 0.03 13.92
C SER A 40 -12.64 -1.34 13.31
N SER A 41 -12.51 -2.42 14.09
CA SER A 41 -12.57 -3.81 13.61
C SER A 41 -13.93 -4.22 13.06
N ASP A 42 -15.00 -3.52 13.44
CA ASP A 42 -16.36 -3.67 12.91
C ASP A 42 -16.54 -3.06 11.51
N LYS A 43 -15.55 -2.30 11.03
CA LYS A 43 -15.55 -1.69 9.69
C LYS A 43 -14.69 -2.46 8.71
N GLN A 44 -15.23 -2.63 7.51
CA GLN A 44 -14.49 -3.15 6.37
C GLN A 44 -13.50 -2.11 5.84
N LEU A 45 -12.35 -2.59 5.37
CA LEU A 45 -11.31 -1.77 4.73
C LEU A 45 -10.98 -2.40 3.38
N GLU A 46 -11.01 -1.58 2.35
CA GLU A 46 -10.62 -1.92 0.99
C GLU A 46 -9.61 -0.88 0.49
N VAL A 47 -8.52 -1.36 -0.10
CA VAL A 47 -7.50 -0.53 -0.74
C VAL A 47 -7.52 -0.81 -2.24
N THR A 48 -7.80 0.22 -3.02
CA THR A 48 -7.67 0.17 -4.48
C THR A 48 -6.45 0.99 -4.89
N LEU A 49 -5.45 0.34 -5.48
CA LEU A 49 -4.24 0.99 -5.98
C LEU A 49 -4.27 1.00 -7.51
N TYR A 50 -4.21 2.19 -8.10
CA TYR A 50 -4.07 2.37 -9.55
C TYR A 50 -2.61 2.64 -9.90
N GLU A 51 -1.93 1.69 -10.54
CA GLU A 51 -0.59 1.93 -11.11
C GLU A 51 -0.72 2.76 -12.40
N THR A 52 -1.74 2.45 -13.19
CA THR A 52 -2.19 3.25 -14.34
C THR A 52 -3.72 3.24 -14.38
N PRO A 53 -4.38 4.03 -15.25
CA PRO A 53 -5.85 3.99 -15.35
C PRO A 53 -6.43 2.62 -15.72
N ARG A 54 -5.63 1.72 -16.32
CA ARG A 54 -6.05 0.38 -16.74
C ARG A 54 -5.44 -0.75 -15.92
N ASN A 55 -4.40 -0.48 -15.12
CA ASN A 55 -3.80 -1.45 -14.22
C ASN A 55 -4.06 -1.04 -12.77
N TYR A 56 -4.91 -1.81 -12.09
CA TYR A 56 -5.25 -1.55 -10.70
C TYR A 56 -5.40 -2.84 -9.92
N VAL A 57 -5.07 -2.77 -8.63
CA VAL A 57 -5.22 -3.85 -7.67
C VAL A 57 -6.24 -3.44 -6.62
N ASN A 58 -7.03 -4.43 -6.19
CA ASN A 58 -7.99 -4.29 -5.11
C ASN A 58 -7.62 -5.29 -4.00
N TYR A 59 -7.49 -4.82 -2.76
CA TYR A 59 -7.13 -5.64 -1.62
C TYR A 59 -8.03 -5.35 -0.40
N LYS A 60 -8.49 -6.42 0.27
CA LYS A 60 -9.50 -6.36 1.35
C LYS A 60 -9.05 -7.00 2.67
N GLY A 61 -7.78 -7.40 2.78
CA GLY A 61 -7.25 -8.17 3.89
C GLY A 61 -7.21 -9.66 3.61
#